data_AF-A0A3A4KGR1-F1
#
_entry.id   AF-A0A3A4KGR1-F1
#
_cell.length_a   1.000
_cell.length_b   1.000
_cell.length_c   1.000
_cell.angle_alpha   90.00
_cell.angle_beta   90.00
_cell.angle_gamma   90.00
#
_symmetry.space_group_name_H-M   'P 1'
#
loop_
_entity.id
_entity.type
_entity.pdbx_description
1 polymer ?
#
loop_
_entity_poly.entity_id
_entity_poly.type
_entity_poly.pdbx_seq_one_letter_code
_entity_poly.pdbx_strand_id
1 'polypeptide(L)'
;MEQREIRADFDRETIVVYQAFGPEIAAAALGEAVLTSPVRRIYKDANEWRARFKRAPVHVQWDPEYALRGGKLAHRSIQVGLSRHIIERYVADWTVEIRDMTPVAHRMAQHLRAGNVDRAKPLLPPERSYPLDADLAFRVDVSPTWGE
;
A
#
# COMPACT_ATOMS: atom_id res chain seq x y z
N MET A 1 -19.43 -22.42 13.56
CA MET A 1 -19.12 -21.18 12.82
C MET A 1 -18.10 -20.43 13.63
N GLU A 2 -16.87 -20.30 13.14
CA GLU A 2 -15.84 -19.48 13.80
C GLU A 2 -16.25 -18.02 13.73
N GLN A 3 -16.41 -17.39 14.88
CA GLN A 3 -16.72 -15.96 14.97
C GLN A 3 -15.41 -15.19 14.78
N ARG A 4 -15.23 -14.58 13.60
CA ARG A 4 -14.07 -13.74 13.29
C ARG A 4 -14.41 -12.31 13.70
N GLU A 5 -13.83 -11.83 14.79
CA GLU A 5 -14.00 -10.45 15.27
C GLU A 5 -12.74 -9.63 15.00
N ILE A 6 -12.89 -8.47 14.38
CA ILE A 6 -11.82 -7.45 14.32
C ILE A 6 -11.94 -6.61 15.60
N ARG A 7 -10.99 -6.79 16.52
CA ARG A 7 -10.88 -5.98 17.74
C ARG A 7 -9.73 -5.00 17.55
N ALA A 8 -10.02 -3.70 17.66
CA ALA A 8 -9.04 -2.62 17.62
C ALA A 8 -9.37 -1.60 18.71
N ASP A 9 -8.36 -0.95 19.28
CA ASP A 9 -8.52 0.29 20.03
C ASP A 9 -8.64 1.44 19.03
N PHE A 10 -9.77 2.14 19.03
CA PHE A 10 -10.08 3.22 18.10
C PHE A 10 -10.87 4.32 18.81
N ASP A 11 -10.73 5.56 18.34
CA ASP A 11 -11.50 6.69 18.82
C ASP A 11 -12.27 7.38 17.69
N ARG A 12 -12.85 8.56 17.96
CA ARG A 12 -13.58 9.33 16.93
C ARG A 12 -12.66 9.94 15.87
N GLU A 13 -11.37 10.01 16.12
CA GLU A 13 -10.39 10.72 15.31
C GLU A 13 -9.52 9.77 14.48
N THR A 14 -9.24 8.55 14.96
CA THR A 14 -8.26 7.68 14.33
C THR A 14 -8.51 6.19 14.58
N ILE A 15 -8.35 5.43 13.51
CA ILE A 15 -8.06 4.00 13.56
C ILE A 15 -6.82 3.78 12.69
N VAL A 16 -5.74 3.23 13.27
CA VAL A 16 -4.56 2.81 12.49
C VAL A 16 -4.32 1.34 12.71
N VAL A 17 -4.55 0.56 11.66
CA VAL A 17 -4.21 -0.86 11.63
C VAL A 17 -3.01 -1.03 10.72
N TYR A 18 -1.97 -1.68 11.24
CA TYR A 18 -0.92 -2.22 10.41
C TYR A 18 -1.20 -3.69 10.13
N GLN A 19 -1.45 -4.01 8.88
CA GLN A 19 -1.61 -5.38 8.42
C GLN A 19 -0.36 -5.79 7.65
N ALA A 20 0.32 -6.80 8.15
CA ALA A 20 1.46 -7.40 7.47
C ALA A 20 0.96 -8.53 6.57
N PHE A 21 1.59 -8.67 5.42
CA PHE A 21 1.35 -9.77 4.49
C PHE A 21 2.69 -10.42 4.10
N GLY A 22 2.66 -11.73 3.83
CA GLY A 22 3.83 -12.45 3.30
C GLY A 22 4.21 -11.95 1.91
N PRO A 23 5.50 -11.90 1.54
CA PRO A 23 5.94 -11.29 0.28
C PRO A 23 5.27 -11.92 -0.95
N GLU A 24 5.06 -13.22 -0.98
CA GLU A 24 4.36 -13.94 -2.05
C GLU A 24 2.98 -13.34 -2.42
N ILE A 25 2.32 -12.59 -1.52
CA ILE A 25 1.06 -11.90 -1.78
C ILE A 25 1.18 -10.85 -2.86
N ALA A 26 2.24 -10.06 -2.81
CA ALA A 26 2.35 -8.86 -3.62
C ALA A 26 2.75 -9.28 -5.01
N ALA A 27 3.59 -10.31 -5.16
CA ALA A 27 3.81 -10.92 -6.46
C ALA A 27 2.51 -11.43 -7.10
N ALA A 28 1.68 -12.18 -6.35
CA ALA A 28 0.41 -12.68 -6.85
C ALA A 28 -0.59 -11.57 -7.21
N ALA A 29 -0.76 -10.57 -6.33
CA ALA A 29 -1.63 -9.43 -6.56
C ALA A 29 -1.19 -8.60 -7.76
N LEU A 30 0.11 -8.28 -7.80
CA LEU A 30 0.67 -7.45 -8.85
C LEU A 30 0.65 -8.19 -10.19
N GLY A 31 0.74 -9.53 -10.22
CA GLY A 31 0.56 -10.32 -11.45
C GLY A 31 -0.81 -10.13 -12.13
N GLU A 32 -1.85 -9.84 -11.35
CA GLU A 32 -3.22 -9.59 -11.83
C GLU A 32 -3.54 -8.09 -11.94
N ALA A 33 -2.57 -7.22 -11.62
CA ALA A 33 -2.80 -5.79 -11.54
C ALA A 33 -2.94 -5.10 -12.89
N VAL A 34 -3.80 -4.08 -12.88
CA VAL A 34 -3.91 -3.06 -13.93
C VAL A 34 -3.83 -1.68 -13.27
N LEU A 35 -3.01 -0.80 -13.84
CA LEU A 35 -2.87 0.59 -13.40
C LEU A 35 -4.19 1.36 -13.54
N THR A 36 -4.48 2.24 -12.58
CA THR A 36 -5.65 3.13 -12.62
C THR A 36 -5.53 4.25 -13.66
N SER A 37 -4.39 4.37 -14.32
CA SER A 37 -4.12 5.33 -15.39
C SER A 37 -3.62 4.64 -16.67
N PRO A 38 -4.00 5.12 -17.87
CA PRO A 38 -3.57 4.56 -19.14
C PRO A 38 -2.12 4.97 -19.49
N VAL A 39 -1.14 4.26 -18.92
CA VAL A 39 0.28 4.47 -19.19
C VAL A 39 0.67 3.87 -20.55
N ARG A 40 1.15 4.73 -21.48
CA ARG A 40 1.50 4.33 -22.86
C ARG A 40 2.61 3.28 -22.98
N ARG A 41 3.50 3.20 -21.99
CA ARG A 41 4.55 2.19 -21.93
C ARG A 41 3.99 0.78 -21.68
N ILE A 42 2.85 0.70 -21.00
CA ILE A 42 2.25 -0.55 -20.53
C ILE A 42 1.10 -1.00 -21.42
N TYR A 43 0.27 -0.07 -21.88
CA TYR A 43 -0.89 -0.33 -22.72
C TYR A 43 -0.66 0.23 -24.11
N LYS A 44 -1.04 -0.55 -25.13
CA LYS A 44 -1.02 -0.15 -26.54
C LYS A 44 -1.84 1.12 -26.75
N ASP A 45 -3.04 1.16 -26.18
CA ASP A 45 -3.97 2.27 -26.31
C ASP A 45 -4.99 2.33 -25.15
N ALA A 46 -5.79 3.39 -25.13
CA ALA A 46 -6.80 3.62 -24.10
C ALA A 46 -7.95 2.60 -24.12
N ASN A 47 -8.23 1.96 -25.27
CA ASN A 47 -9.30 0.97 -25.38
C ASN A 47 -8.86 -0.36 -24.75
N GLU A 48 -7.61 -0.77 -25.02
CA GLU A 48 -7.00 -1.91 -24.33
C GLU A 48 -6.99 -1.68 -22.81
N TRP A 49 -6.51 -0.52 -22.36
CA TRP A 49 -6.49 -0.20 -20.94
C TRP A 49 -7.88 -0.29 -20.32
N ARG A 50 -8.92 0.34 -20.92
CA ARG A 50 -10.30 0.27 -20.40
C ARG A 50 -10.83 -1.17 -20.33
N ALA A 51 -10.55 -1.98 -21.35
CA ALA A 51 -10.99 -3.37 -21.40
C ALA A 51 -10.33 -4.21 -20.29
N ARG A 52 -9.02 -4.04 -20.07
CA ARG A 52 -8.29 -4.69 -18.99
C ARG A 52 -8.74 -4.18 -17.62
N PHE A 53 -8.84 -2.86 -17.43
CA PHE A 53 -9.22 -2.22 -16.19
C PHE A 53 -10.60 -2.69 -15.69
N LYS A 54 -11.59 -2.83 -16.59
CA LYS A 54 -12.94 -3.31 -16.25
C LYS A 54 -12.96 -4.76 -15.75
N ARG A 55 -12.01 -5.59 -16.15
CA ARG A 55 -11.96 -7.02 -15.83
C ARG A 55 -10.98 -7.37 -14.73
N ALA A 56 -10.01 -6.49 -14.46
CA ALA A 56 -8.94 -6.73 -13.52
C ALA A 56 -9.50 -6.87 -12.09
N PRO A 57 -9.14 -7.95 -11.37
CA PRO A 57 -9.49 -8.10 -9.97
C PRO A 57 -8.57 -7.29 -9.04
N VAL A 58 -7.47 -6.74 -9.57
CA VAL A 58 -6.52 -5.89 -8.84
C VAL A 58 -6.28 -4.59 -9.62
N HIS A 59 -6.37 -3.47 -8.92
CA HIS A 59 -6.04 -2.15 -9.44
C HIS A 59 -4.85 -1.56 -8.70
N VAL A 60 -3.92 -0.93 -9.41
CA VAL A 60 -2.74 -0.28 -8.83
C VAL A 60 -2.75 1.21 -9.15
N GLN A 61 -2.55 2.03 -8.12
CA GLN A 61 -2.43 3.47 -8.22
C GLN A 61 -1.10 3.93 -7.61
N TRP A 62 -0.40 4.84 -8.27
CA TRP A 62 0.80 5.46 -7.72
C TRP A 62 0.45 6.74 -6.97
N ASP A 63 0.64 6.73 -5.65
CA ASP A 63 0.32 7.83 -4.78
C ASP A 63 1.57 8.61 -4.32
N PRO A 64 1.46 9.94 -4.16
CA PRO A 64 2.55 10.74 -3.62
C PRO A 64 2.79 10.41 -2.15
N GLU A 65 4.06 10.30 -1.76
CA GLU A 65 4.44 10.19 -0.36
C GLU A 65 4.75 11.55 0.25
N TYR A 66 4.58 11.66 1.57
CA TYR A 66 4.77 12.90 2.31
C TYR A 66 5.60 12.66 3.58
N ALA A 67 6.54 13.56 3.84
CA ALA A 67 7.25 13.62 5.10
C ALA A 67 6.30 13.96 6.25
N LEU A 68 6.72 13.70 7.50
CA LEU A 68 5.96 14.03 8.72
C LEU A 68 5.51 15.50 8.84
N ARG A 69 6.16 16.41 8.10
CA ARG A 69 5.80 17.85 8.05
C ARG A 69 4.91 18.21 6.85
N GLY A 70 4.41 17.23 6.09
CA GLY A 70 3.57 17.41 4.90
C GLY A 70 4.31 17.77 3.62
N GLY A 71 5.65 17.79 3.62
CA GLY A 71 6.45 18.01 2.42
C GLY A 71 6.44 16.77 1.52
N LYS A 72 6.19 16.95 0.22
CA LYS A 72 6.16 15.84 -0.75
C LYS A 72 7.54 15.19 -0.88
N LEU A 73 7.58 13.86 -0.88
CA LEU A 73 8.80 13.07 -1.10
C LEU A 73 9.05 12.81 -2.59
N ALA A 74 10.30 12.50 -2.92
CA ALA A 74 10.72 12.22 -4.30
C ALA A 74 10.19 10.86 -4.79
N HIS A 75 10.08 9.89 -3.88
CA HIS A 75 9.50 8.59 -4.19
C HIS A 75 7.98 8.61 -4.02
N ARG A 76 7.36 7.56 -4.53
CA ARG A 76 5.93 7.29 -4.46
C ARG A 76 5.73 5.88 -3.95
N SER A 77 4.55 5.60 -3.42
CA SER A 77 4.12 4.25 -3.11
C SER A 77 3.00 3.83 -4.05
N ILE A 78 2.70 2.53 -4.05
CA ILE A 78 1.53 2.00 -4.73
C ILE A 78 0.41 1.74 -3.73
N GLN A 79 -0.79 2.18 -4.05
CA GLN A 79 -2.01 1.67 -3.46
C GLN A 79 -2.53 0.51 -4.31
N VAL A 80 -2.74 -0.65 -3.67
CA VAL A 80 -3.26 -1.86 -4.32
C VAL A 80 -4.71 -2.06 -3.90
N GLY A 81 -5.63 -1.83 -4.84
CA GLY A 81 -7.05 -2.09 -4.67
C GLY A 81 -7.39 -3.53 -5.05
N LEU A 82 -7.90 -4.31 -4.10
CA LEU A 82 -8.33 -5.69 -4.31
C LEU A 82 -9.84 -5.75 -4.52
N SER A 83 -10.30 -6.47 -5.54
CA SER A 83 -11.72 -6.68 -5.75
C SER A 83 -12.31 -7.65 -4.73
N ARG A 84 -13.63 -7.56 -4.55
CA ARG A 84 -14.42 -8.44 -3.66
C ARG A 84 -14.22 -9.93 -3.96
N HIS A 85 -13.91 -10.27 -5.22
CA HIS A 85 -13.74 -11.66 -5.66
C HIS A 85 -12.46 -12.31 -5.13
N ILE A 86 -11.48 -11.51 -4.70
CA ILE A 86 -10.20 -12.03 -4.19
C ILE A 86 -9.97 -11.68 -2.72
N ILE A 87 -10.69 -10.69 -2.16
CA ILE A 87 -10.44 -10.21 -0.80
C ILE A 87 -10.57 -11.29 0.27
N GLU A 88 -11.52 -12.23 0.12
CA GLU A 88 -11.71 -13.33 1.08
C GLU A 88 -10.48 -14.22 1.17
N ARG A 89 -9.93 -14.61 0.02
CA ARG A 89 -8.68 -15.38 -0.07
C ARG A 89 -7.51 -14.62 0.56
N TYR A 90 -7.42 -13.31 0.29
CA TYR A 90 -6.34 -12.48 0.82
C TYR A 90 -6.38 -12.36 2.35
N VAL A 91 -7.57 -12.10 2.90
CA VAL A 91 -7.73 -11.94 4.35
C VAL A 91 -7.54 -13.27 5.07
N ALA A 92 -8.17 -14.35 4.57
CA ALA A 92 -8.20 -15.63 5.25
C ALA A 92 -6.86 -16.37 5.20
N ASP A 93 -6.17 -16.33 4.08
CA ASP A 93 -5.02 -17.21 3.88
C ASP A 93 -3.70 -16.52 4.26
N TRP A 94 -3.60 -15.19 4.13
CA TRP A 94 -2.30 -14.52 3.98
C TRP A 94 -2.01 -13.37 4.95
N THR A 95 -2.94 -13.08 5.87
CA THR A 95 -2.67 -12.15 6.98
C THR A 95 -1.71 -12.81 7.98
N VAL A 96 -0.48 -12.30 8.09
CA VAL A 96 0.52 -12.88 9.01
C VAL A 96 0.49 -12.21 10.38
N GLU A 97 0.14 -10.92 10.44
CA GLU A 97 0.02 -10.15 11.67
C GLU A 97 -0.97 -9.00 11.48
N ILE A 98 -1.80 -8.75 12.49
CA ILE A 98 -2.57 -7.51 12.63
C ILE A 98 -2.06 -6.83 13.90
N ARG A 99 -1.59 -5.59 13.76
CA ARG A 99 -1.12 -4.78 14.89
C ARG A 99 -1.92 -3.50 15.00
N ASP A 100 -2.41 -3.25 16.21
CA ASP A 100 -2.99 -1.97 16.57
C ASP A 100 -1.87 -0.91 16.70
N MET A 101 -1.92 0.08 15.81
CA MET A 101 -0.97 1.18 15.78
C MET A 101 -1.56 2.48 16.34
N THR A 102 -2.81 2.49 16.80
CA THR A 102 -3.49 3.67 17.33
C THR A 102 -2.69 4.34 18.47
N PRO A 103 -2.15 3.63 19.48
CA PRO A 103 -1.32 4.25 20.52
C PRO A 103 -0.01 4.84 20.00
N VAL A 104 0.56 4.29 18.93
CA VAL A 104 1.78 4.82 18.29
C VAL A 104 1.44 6.08 17.51
N ALA A 105 0.35 6.06 16.74
CA ALA A 105 -0.15 7.20 15.97
C ALA A 105 -0.46 8.40 16.88
N HIS A 106 -1.12 8.20 18.03
CA HIS A 106 -1.37 9.27 18.99
C HIS A 106 -0.07 9.87 19.55
N ARG A 107 0.92 9.04 19.90
CA ARG A 107 2.23 9.52 20.38
C ARG A 107 2.97 10.33 19.30
N MET A 108 2.93 9.87 18.05
CA MET A 108 3.47 10.63 16.92
C MET A 108 2.75 11.98 16.79
N ALA A 109 1.42 11.99 16.79
CA ALA A 109 0.63 13.21 16.69
C ALA A 109 0.95 14.20 17.83
N GLN A 110 1.12 13.70 19.06
CA GLN A 110 1.52 14.53 20.21
C GLN A 110 2.90 15.16 19.99
N HIS A 111 3.89 14.40 19.52
CA HIS A 111 5.22 14.93 19.22
C HIS A 111 5.19 15.97 18.10
N LEU A 112 4.42 15.75 17.04
CA LEU A 112 4.28 16.69 15.93
C LEU A 112 3.58 17.99 16.37
N ARG A 113 2.50 17.90 17.15
CA ARG A 113 1.80 19.06 17.73
C ARG A 113 2.73 19.89 18.64
N ALA A 114 3.66 19.23 19.33
CA ALA A 114 4.67 19.88 20.17
C ALA A 114 5.92 20.36 19.42
N GLY A 115 5.98 20.23 18.08
CA GLY A 115 7.15 20.61 17.27
C GLY A 115 8.35 19.65 17.35
N ASN A 116 8.23 18.54 18.07
CA ASN A 116 9.29 17.57 18.37
C ASN A 116 9.42 16.49 17.28
N VAL A 117 9.69 16.90 16.04
CA VAL A 117 9.73 15.98 14.88
C VAL A 117 10.78 14.86 15.06
N ASP A 118 11.92 15.16 15.69
CA ASP A 118 12.97 14.17 15.94
C ASP A 118 12.54 13.07 16.91
N ARG A 119 11.50 13.32 17.73
CA ARG A 119 10.89 12.30 18.59
C ARG A 119 9.77 11.52 17.89
N ALA A 120 9.13 12.12 16.89
CA ALA A 120 8.12 11.43 16.08
C ALA A 120 8.77 10.45 15.07
N LYS A 121 9.90 10.84 14.47
CA LYS A 121 10.56 10.07 13.41
C LYS A 121 10.91 8.62 13.80
N PRO A 122 11.44 8.31 15.00
CA PRO A 122 11.76 6.93 15.39
C PRO A 122 10.53 6.06 15.65
N LEU A 123 9.33 6.64 15.74
CA LEU A 123 8.07 5.90 15.92
C LEU A 123 7.46 5.43 14.60
N LEU A 124 7.98 5.90 13.46
CA LEU A 124 7.57 5.42 12.15
C LEU A 124 7.87 3.92 12.01
N PRO A 125 6.97 3.14 11.38
CA PRO A 125 7.28 1.78 11.00
C PRO A 125 8.53 1.72 10.12
N PRO A 126 9.36 0.68 10.24
CA PRO A 126 10.49 0.50 9.33
C PRO A 126 9.99 0.21 7.92
N GLU A 127 10.41 1.01 6.96
CA GLU A 127 10.10 0.82 5.54
C GLU A 127 11.25 0.11 4.82
N ARG A 128 10.90 -0.81 3.90
CA ARG A 128 11.86 -1.50 3.04
C ARG A 128 11.28 -1.59 1.65
N SER A 129 12.12 -1.42 0.62
CA SER A 129 11.71 -1.65 -0.76
C SER A 129 11.26 -3.09 -0.93
N TYR A 130 10.08 -3.25 -1.53
CA TYR A 130 9.54 -4.56 -1.84
C TYR A 130 10.29 -5.15 -3.06
N PRO A 131 10.81 -6.40 -2.98
CA PRO A 131 11.55 -6.99 -4.09
C PRO A 131 10.61 -7.33 -5.25
N LEU A 132 10.85 -6.72 -6.41
CA LEU A 132 10.10 -6.99 -7.64
C LEU A 132 11.02 -7.60 -8.69
N ASP A 133 10.53 -8.63 -9.37
CA ASP A 133 11.13 -9.06 -10.63
C ASP A 133 10.83 -8.05 -11.75
N ALA A 134 11.50 -8.22 -12.89
CA ALA A 134 11.41 -7.29 -14.01
C ALA A 134 9.99 -7.22 -14.62
N ASP A 135 9.26 -8.34 -14.64
CA ASP A 135 7.94 -8.44 -15.26
C ASP A 135 6.89 -7.71 -14.40
N LEU A 136 6.95 -7.90 -13.09
CA LEU A 136 6.09 -7.20 -12.13
C LEU A 136 6.44 -5.71 -12.07
N ALA A 137 7.73 -5.37 -12.02
CA ALA A 137 8.18 -3.98 -12.05
C ALA A 137 7.68 -3.26 -13.32
N PHE A 138 7.76 -3.91 -14.48
CA PHE A 138 7.21 -3.37 -15.72
C PHE A 138 5.69 -3.20 -15.62
N ARG A 139 4.95 -4.24 -15.23
CA ARG A 139 3.49 -4.22 -15.16
C ARG A 139 2.92 -3.09 -14.32
N VAL A 140 3.57 -2.78 -13.20
CA VAL A 140 3.15 -1.71 -12.29
C VAL A 140 3.85 -0.39 -12.55
N ASP A 141 4.51 -0.23 -13.70
CA ASP A 141 5.18 1.01 -14.13
C ASP A 141 6.20 1.53 -13.11
N VAL A 142 6.94 0.63 -12.45
CA VAL A 142 8.12 1.03 -11.67
C VAL A 142 9.12 1.65 -12.64
N SER A 143 9.53 2.88 -12.35
CA SER A 143 10.64 3.52 -13.06
C SER A 143 11.91 2.72 -12.79
N PRO A 144 12.78 2.49 -13.79
CA PRO A 144 14.14 2.08 -13.51
C PRO A 144 14.71 3.11 -12.53
N THR A 145 15.24 2.66 -11.40
CA THR A 145 16.01 3.52 -10.50
C THR A 145 17.18 4.07 -11.31
N TRP A 146 17.11 5.35 -11.68
CA TRP A 146 18.26 6.04 -12.28
C TRP A 146 19.27 6.30 -11.17
N GLY A 147 20.35 5.52 -11.15
CA GLY A 147 21.57 5.80 -10.39
C GLY A 147 21.66 5.15 -9.01
N GLU A 148 22.68 4.30 -8.85
CA GLU A 148 23.59 4.38 -7.71
C GLU A 148 24.24 5.78 -7.64
#